data_AF-A0A7Y0M0G9-F1
#
_entry.id   AF-A0A7Y0M0G9-F1
#
_cell.length_a   1.000
_cell.length_b   1.000
_cell.length_c   1.000
_cell.angle_alpha   90.00
_cell.angle_beta   90.00
_cell.angle_gamma   90.00
#
_symmetry.space_group_name_H-M   'P 1'
#
loop_
_entity.id
_entity.type
_entity.pdbx_description
1 polymer ?
#
loop_
_entity_poly.entity_id
_entity_poly.type
_entity_poly.pdbx_seq_one_letter_code
_entity_poly.pdbx_strand_id
1 'polypeptide(L)'
;MSIAAALGVEDIYGPLMTAAREAWQRWVVDDPSLGIVREVVDLPGWLKRSTPADRDVPMATLGALAVGDVDAAVALVWLLVPRAKRIAGKLAVAATDIDALVAGQLWIEIRSGNPPRSYVAVTIMRNVEKAVMAELGIGDAGERADKAWASTSVRDRVEAEPPSRDETPELQRVLRVVLQHLLDAGDIRVDEAKILASVAGKADWLNKPMRGRAGLTSPDVLEVLTWPEPTRARTMRREVGKVLDRVVVAAADLDVLGLLHNTTWNPDVGVCGVPALCPECIRAEFAA
;
A
#
# COMPACT_ATOMS: atom_id res chain seq x y z
N MET A 1 -15.25 10.53 11.88
CA MET A 1 -15.90 9.26 12.29
C MET A 1 -14.87 8.16 12.15
N SER A 2 -14.71 7.22 13.09
CA SER A 2 -13.69 6.17 12.98
C SER A 2 -14.18 4.96 12.17
N ILE A 3 -13.27 4.20 11.53
CA ILE A 3 -13.63 2.94 10.83
C ILE A 3 -14.38 1.98 11.77
N ALA A 4 -13.93 1.86 13.03
CA ALA A 4 -14.56 0.96 14.00
C ALA A 4 -15.97 1.40 14.36
N ALA A 5 -16.19 2.72 14.47
CA ALA A 5 -17.50 3.32 14.71
C ALA A 5 -18.44 3.06 13.52
N ALA A 6 -17.97 3.30 12.30
CA ALA A 6 -18.73 3.08 11.08
C ALA A 6 -19.17 1.62 10.89
N LEU A 7 -18.41 0.67 11.47
CA LEU A 7 -18.69 -0.77 11.43
C LEU A 7 -19.37 -1.30 12.70
N GLY A 8 -19.58 -0.46 13.72
CA GLY A 8 -20.19 -0.85 14.99
C GLY A 8 -19.37 -1.84 15.83
N VAL A 9 -18.04 -1.86 15.66
CA VAL A 9 -17.11 -2.79 16.34
C VAL A 9 -16.12 -2.09 17.28
N GLU A 10 -16.37 -0.84 17.64
CA GLU A 10 -15.52 -0.07 18.54
C GLU A 10 -15.61 -0.53 20.00
N ASP A 11 -16.80 -0.96 20.43
CA ASP A 11 -17.04 -1.51 21.76
C ASP A 11 -17.17 -3.04 21.67
N ILE A 12 -16.31 -3.73 22.40
CA ILE A 12 -16.29 -5.19 22.48
C ILE A 12 -17.49 -5.76 23.25
N TYR A 13 -18.15 -4.93 24.06
CA TYR A 13 -19.39 -5.24 24.76
C TYR A 13 -20.62 -4.66 24.04
N GLY A 14 -20.42 -4.04 22.88
CA GLY A 14 -21.50 -3.59 22.01
C GLY A 14 -22.32 -4.76 21.46
N PRO A 15 -23.52 -4.51 20.91
CA PRO A 15 -24.44 -5.56 20.49
C PRO A 15 -23.87 -6.48 19.40
N LEU A 16 -23.19 -5.91 18.40
CA LEU A 16 -22.59 -6.69 17.31
C LEU A 16 -21.47 -7.61 17.79
N MET A 17 -20.55 -7.08 18.62
CA MET A 17 -19.47 -7.90 19.19
C MET A 17 -19.97 -8.91 20.21
N THR A 18 -21.05 -8.62 20.94
CA THR A 18 -21.69 -9.58 21.84
C THR A 18 -22.25 -10.76 21.06
N ALA A 19 -23.01 -10.51 19.99
CA ALA A 19 -23.52 -11.57 19.12
C ALA A 19 -22.40 -12.43 18.51
N ALA A 20 -21.31 -11.81 18.02
CA ALA A 20 -20.14 -12.52 17.52
C ALA A 20 -19.44 -13.39 18.59
N ARG A 21 -19.41 -12.94 19.85
CA ARG A 21 -18.85 -13.71 20.97
C ARG A 21 -19.73 -14.91 21.34
N GLU A 22 -21.04 -14.74 21.33
CA GLU A 22 -22.00 -15.82 21.57
C GLU A 22 -21.96 -16.88 20.45
N ALA A 23 -21.85 -16.44 19.20
CA ALA A 23 -21.75 -17.31 18.03
C ALA A 23 -20.42 -18.10 17.96
N TRP A 24 -19.36 -17.63 18.63
CA TRP A 24 -18.03 -18.26 18.59
C TRP A 24 -18.07 -19.75 18.95
N GLN A 25 -18.75 -20.12 20.04
CA GLN A 25 -18.79 -21.54 20.46
C GLN A 25 -19.51 -22.41 19.43
N ARG A 26 -20.54 -21.88 18.78
CA ARG A 26 -21.23 -22.59 17.68
C ARG A 26 -20.28 -22.82 16.52
N TRP A 27 -19.53 -21.80 16.09
CA TRP A 27 -18.56 -21.96 15.01
C TRP A 27 -17.43 -22.93 15.34
N VAL A 28 -16.98 -22.99 16.60
CA VAL A 28 -15.96 -23.96 17.05
C VAL A 28 -16.50 -25.39 17.02
N VAL A 29 -17.79 -25.60 17.30
CA VAL A 29 -18.44 -26.92 17.15
C VAL A 29 -18.51 -27.32 15.69
N ASP A 30 -18.88 -26.39 14.80
CA ASP A 30 -19.02 -26.66 13.36
C ASP A 30 -17.65 -26.82 12.66
N ASP A 31 -16.65 -26.00 13.04
CA ASP A 31 -15.28 -26.07 12.57
C ASP A 31 -14.28 -26.01 13.76
N PRO A 32 -13.79 -27.17 14.23
CA PRO A 32 -12.85 -27.25 15.34
C PRO A 32 -11.53 -26.50 15.13
N SER A 33 -11.17 -26.12 13.89
CA SER A 33 -9.96 -25.33 13.62
C SER A 33 -10.02 -23.93 14.24
N LEU A 34 -11.22 -23.41 14.54
CA LEU A 34 -11.40 -22.16 15.28
C LEU A 34 -11.14 -22.32 16.78
N GLY A 35 -11.16 -23.54 17.32
CA GLY A 35 -10.99 -23.85 18.75
C GLY A 35 -9.60 -23.60 19.34
N ILE A 36 -8.73 -22.90 18.62
CA ILE A 36 -7.39 -22.45 19.07
C ILE A 36 -7.44 -21.46 20.24
N VAL A 37 -8.57 -20.77 20.43
CA VAL A 37 -8.82 -19.85 21.54
C VAL A 37 -10.21 -20.06 22.11
N ARG A 38 -10.38 -19.80 23.41
CA ARG A 38 -11.66 -20.00 24.10
C ARG A 38 -12.70 -18.97 23.67
N GLU A 39 -12.30 -17.71 23.52
CA GLU A 39 -13.18 -16.64 23.06
C GLU A 39 -12.58 -15.92 21.85
N VAL A 40 -13.44 -15.45 20.93
CA VAL A 40 -13.02 -14.69 19.74
C VAL A 40 -12.14 -13.47 20.10
N VAL A 41 -12.34 -12.90 21.29
CA VAL A 41 -11.59 -11.73 21.78
C VAL A 41 -10.12 -12.03 22.07
N ASP A 42 -9.77 -13.30 22.29
CA ASP A 42 -8.40 -13.75 22.53
C ASP A 42 -7.64 -13.99 21.22
N LEU A 43 -8.36 -14.08 20.09
CA LEU A 43 -7.82 -14.38 18.77
C LEU A 43 -6.73 -13.39 18.31
N PRO A 44 -6.83 -12.05 18.51
CA PRO A 44 -5.75 -11.13 18.16
C PRO A 44 -4.44 -11.45 18.89
N GLY A 45 -4.52 -11.83 20.16
CA GLY A 45 -3.36 -12.18 20.98
C GLY A 45 -2.67 -13.44 20.47
N TRP A 46 -3.45 -14.44 20.06
CA TRP A 46 -2.94 -15.64 19.42
C TRP A 46 -2.33 -15.34 18.05
N LEU A 47 -3.05 -14.64 17.16
CA LEU A 47 -2.59 -14.27 15.82
C LEU A 47 -1.23 -13.55 15.85
N LYS A 48 -0.98 -12.71 16.86
CA LYS A 48 0.30 -12.01 17.01
C LYS A 48 1.50 -12.96 17.20
N ARG A 49 1.29 -14.12 17.85
CA ARG A 49 2.33 -15.10 18.20
C ARG A 49 2.45 -16.26 17.19
N SER A 50 1.42 -16.50 16.38
CA SER A 50 1.37 -17.61 15.43
C SER A 50 2.20 -17.37 14.16
N THR A 51 2.52 -18.43 13.43
CA THR A 51 3.16 -18.34 12.10
C THR A 51 2.16 -17.84 11.04
N PRO A 52 2.62 -17.34 9.87
CA PRO A 52 1.72 -16.90 8.81
C PRO A 52 0.73 -17.99 8.36
N ALA A 53 1.18 -19.24 8.21
CA ALA A 53 0.33 -20.35 7.79
C ALA A 53 -0.77 -20.65 8.83
N ASP A 54 -0.41 -20.63 10.12
CA ASP A 54 -1.37 -20.88 11.20
C ASP A 54 -2.40 -19.75 11.32
N ARG A 55 -2.01 -18.50 11.01
CA ARG A 55 -2.94 -17.35 11.03
C ARG A 55 -4.01 -17.44 9.95
N ASP A 56 -3.69 -18.01 8.81
CA ASP A 56 -4.60 -18.02 7.66
C ASP A 56 -5.78 -18.97 7.87
N VAL A 57 -5.60 -20.07 8.60
CA VAL A 57 -6.66 -21.05 8.86
C VAL A 57 -7.90 -20.41 9.52
N PRO A 58 -7.84 -19.81 10.72
CA PRO A 58 -9.02 -19.21 11.34
C PRO A 58 -9.54 -18.00 10.56
N MET A 59 -8.69 -17.27 9.84
CA MET A 59 -9.11 -16.15 8.99
C MET A 59 -9.88 -16.62 7.76
N ALA A 60 -9.46 -17.72 7.14
CA ALA A 60 -10.13 -18.31 5.97
C ALA A 60 -11.48 -18.91 6.38
N THR A 61 -11.52 -19.62 7.52
CA THR A 61 -12.77 -20.16 8.06
C THR A 61 -13.77 -19.05 8.40
N LEU A 62 -13.35 -18.02 9.14
CA LEU A 62 -14.21 -16.87 9.43
C LEU A 62 -14.67 -16.15 8.15
N GLY A 63 -13.79 -16.01 7.17
CA GLY A 63 -14.14 -15.44 5.87
C GLY A 63 -15.19 -16.25 5.12
N ALA A 64 -15.10 -17.59 5.16
CA ALA A 64 -16.08 -18.46 4.54
C ALA A 64 -17.45 -18.36 5.25
N LEU A 65 -17.45 -18.31 6.59
CA LEU A 65 -18.67 -18.12 7.38
C LEU A 65 -19.32 -16.75 7.11
N ALA A 66 -18.51 -15.70 6.99
CA ALA A 66 -18.96 -14.31 6.81
C ALA A 66 -19.89 -14.07 5.62
N VAL A 67 -19.92 -14.98 4.63
CA VAL A 67 -20.83 -14.92 3.48
C VAL A 67 -22.28 -15.08 3.92
N GLY A 68 -22.55 -16.05 4.81
CA GLY A 68 -23.88 -16.40 5.29
C GLY A 68 -24.17 -16.00 6.74
N ASP A 69 -23.13 -15.76 7.54
CA ASP A 69 -23.22 -15.41 8.95
C ASP A 69 -22.70 -13.97 9.17
N VAL A 70 -23.62 -13.06 9.53
CA VAL A 70 -23.31 -11.64 9.78
C VAL A 70 -22.38 -11.49 10.98
N ASP A 71 -22.53 -12.31 12.00
CA ASP A 71 -21.73 -12.24 13.22
C ASP A 71 -20.27 -12.65 12.93
N ALA A 72 -20.07 -13.60 12.01
CA ALA A 72 -18.74 -13.97 11.53
C ALA A 72 -18.09 -12.84 10.72
N ALA A 73 -18.87 -12.12 9.91
CA ALA A 73 -18.41 -10.93 9.20
C ALA A 73 -17.99 -9.83 10.19
N VAL A 74 -18.78 -9.59 11.23
CA VAL A 74 -18.46 -8.65 12.33
C VAL A 74 -17.15 -9.02 13.01
N ALA A 75 -16.97 -10.29 13.39
CA ALA A 75 -15.73 -10.77 14.00
C ALA A 75 -14.51 -10.54 13.09
N LEU A 76 -14.64 -10.86 11.79
CA LEU A 76 -13.56 -10.69 10.83
C LEU A 76 -13.23 -9.21 10.60
N VAL A 77 -14.24 -8.35 10.50
CA VAL A 77 -14.06 -6.90 10.41
C VAL A 77 -13.28 -6.38 11.62
N TRP A 78 -13.72 -6.74 12.84
CA TRP A 78 -13.07 -6.31 14.07
C TRP A 78 -11.57 -6.67 14.09
N LEU A 79 -11.21 -7.87 13.61
CA LEU A 79 -9.82 -8.31 13.48
C LEU A 79 -9.01 -7.51 12.45
N LEU A 80 -9.67 -6.99 11.41
CA LEU A 80 -9.04 -6.26 10.31
C LEU A 80 -9.00 -4.74 10.51
N VAL A 81 -9.81 -4.18 11.43
CA VAL A 81 -9.82 -2.73 11.76
C VAL A 81 -8.41 -2.15 11.98
N PRO A 82 -7.50 -2.76 12.77
CA PRO A 82 -6.16 -2.20 12.97
C PRO A 82 -5.36 -2.06 11.67
N ARG A 83 -5.59 -2.94 10.69
CA ARG A 83 -4.95 -2.85 9.36
C ARG A 83 -5.67 -1.84 8.47
N ALA A 84 -6.99 -1.80 8.51
CA ALA A 84 -7.80 -0.82 7.78
C ALA A 84 -7.45 0.63 8.16
N LYS A 85 -7.23 0.89 9.46
CA LYS A 85 -6.75 2.21 9.95
C LYS A 85 -5.45 2.66 9.29
N ARG A 86 -4.56 1.72 8.91
CA ARG A 86 -3.31 2.07 8.20
C ARG A 86 -3.58 2.52 6.77
N ILE A 87 -4.56 1.93 6.09
CA ILE A 87 -4.98 2.35 4.75
C ILE A 87 -5.60 3.73 4.81
N ALA A 88 -6.56 3.94 5.71
CA ALA A 88 -7.16 5.26 5.90
C ALA A 88 -6.10 6.33 6.23
N GLY A 89 -5.15 6.04 7.12
CA GLY A 89 -4.04 6.95 7.41
C GLY A 89 -3.04 7.15 6.26
N LYS A 90 -3.02 6.29 5.24
CA LYS A 90 -2.26 6.51 3.98
C LYS A 90 -3.04 7.40 3.01
N LEU A 91 -4.37 7.34 3.04
CA LEU A 91 -5.27 8.00 2.09
C LEU A 91 -6.02 9.22 2.67
N ALA A 92 -5.79 9.58 3.93
CA ALA A 92 -6.51 10.65 4.65
C ALA A 92 -6.43 12.03 3.98
N VAL A 93 -5.43 12.24 3.13
CA VAL A 93 -5.22 13.49 2.39
C VAL A 93 -6.18 13.57 1.20
N ALA A 94 -6.56 12.43 0.63
CA ALA A 94 -7.32 12.38 -0.60
C ALA A 94 -8.83 12.61 -0.40
N ALA A 95 -9.36 12.40 0.81
CA ALA A 95 -10.78 12.57 1.12
C ALA A 95 -11.04 12.80 2.61
N THR A 96 -12.01 13.66 2.91
CA THR A 96 -12.44 13.98 4.29
C THR A 96 -13.16 12.82 4.99
N ASP A 97 -13.83 11.93 4.25
CA ASP A 97 -14.61 10.81 4.79
C ASP A 97 -13.96 9.43 4.53
N ILE A 98 -12.63 9.39 4.47
CA ILE A 98 -11.87 8.16 4.13
C ILE A 98 -12.20 6.97 5.04
N ASP A 99 -12.51 7.22 6.31
CA ASP A 99 -12.82 6.17 7.29
C ASP A 99 -14.14 5.46 6.96
N ALA A 100 -15.16 6.21 6.50
CA ALA A 100 -16.43 5.65 6.08
C ALA A 100 -16.29 4.87 4.76
N LEU A 101 -15.47 5.39 3.84
CA LEU A 101 -15.17 4.74 2.57
C LEU A 101 -14.46 3.40 2.77
N VAL A 102 -13.38 3.39 3.56
CA VAL A 102 -12.63 2.18 3.91
C VAL A 102 -13.52 1.18 4.65
N ALA A 103 -14.38 1.64 5.57
CA ALA A 103 -15.33 0.79 6.26
C ALA A 103 -16.32 0.11 5.28
N GLY A 104 -16.92 0.88 4.38
CA GLY A 104 -17.86 0.35 3.37
C GLY A 104 -17.20 -0.68 2.47
N GLN A 105 -16.01 -0.38 1.94
CA GLN A 105 -15.28 -1.31 1.08
C GLN A 105 -14.82 -2.57 1.81
N LEU A 106 -14.40 -2.46 3.08
CA LEU A 106 -14.07 -3.63 3.91
C LEU A 106 -15.28 -4.54 4.13
N TRP A 107 -16.45 -3.96 4.40
CA TRP A 107 -17.69 -4.73 4.55
C TRP A 107 -18.07 -5.46 3.26
N ILE A 108 -18.03 -4.76 2.13
CA ILE A 108 -18.33 -5.33 0.81
C ILE A 108 -17.38 -6.49 0.51
N GLU A 109 -16.07 -6.31 0.67
CA GLU A 109 -15.08 -7.34 0.37
C GLU A 109 -15.30 -8.62 1.19
N ILE A 110 -15.58 -8.48 2.49
CA ILE A 110 -15.85 -9.62 3.38
C ILE A 110 -17.14 -10.34 2.99
N ARG A 111 -18.21 -9.60 2.65
CA ARG A 111 -19.52 -10.17 2.33
C ARG A 111 -19.64 -10.71 0.90
N SER A 112 -18.74 -10.32 -0.01
CA SER A 112 -18.77 -10.73 -1.43
C SER A 112 -18.31 -12.17 -1.68
N GLY A 113 -17.79 -12.86 -0.66
CA GLY A 113 -17.73 -14.32 -0.61
C GLY A 113 -16.67 -15.02 -1.46
N ASN A 114 -15.48 -14.42 -1.56
CA ASN A 114 -14.34 -15.11 -2.17
C ASN A 114 -13.02 -14.93 -1.40
N PRO A 115 -12.98 -15.19 -0.07
CA PRO A 115 -11.74 -15.10 0.69
C PRO A 115 -10.76 -16.19 0.20
N PRO A 116 -9.50 -15.86 -0.07
CA PRO A 116 -8.51 -16.85 -0.47
C PRO A 116 -8.22 -17.80 0.70
N ARG A 117 -7.74 -19.02 0.40
CA ARG A 117 -7.35 -19.98 1.44
C ARG A 117 -6.09 -19.61 2.21
N SER A 118 -5.29 -18.69 1.67
CA SER A 118 -4.07 -18.18 2.28
C SER A 118 -3.95 -16.68 2.05
N TYR A 119 -3.17 -16.01 2.90
CA TYR A 119 -2.99 -14.57 2.90
C TYR A 119 -4.32 -13.82 2.95
N VAL A 120 -5.27 -14.29 3.77
CA VAL A 120 -6.66 -13.81 3.79
C VAL A 120 -6.70 -12.32 4.09
N ALA A 121 -6.11 -11.92 5.21
CA ALA A 121 -6.07 -10.52 5.61
C ALA A 121 -5.31 -9.64 4.60
N VAL A 122 -4.24 -10.16 4.02
CA VAL A 122 -3.43 -9.46 3.01
C VAL A 122 -4.26 -9.15 1.77
N THR A 123 -4.99 -10.15 1.29
CA THR A 123 -5.78 -10.08 0.07
C THR A 123 -6.98 -9.17 0.28
N ILE A 124 -7.70 -9.32 1.39
CA ILE A 124 -8.81 -8.42 1.75
C ILE A 124 -8.30 -6.98 1.79
N MET A 125 -7.21 -6.71 2.51
CA MET A 125 -6.71 -5.32 2.61
C MET A 125 -6.28 -4.75 1.26
N ARG A 126 -5.67 -5.56 0.38
CA ARG A 126 -5.30 -5.13 -0.97
C ARG A 126 -6.53 -4.80 -1.82
N ASN A 127 -7.56 -5.63 -1.77
CA ASN A 127 -8.77 -5.43 -2.56
C ASN A 127 -9.52 -4.19 -2.06
N VAL A 128 -9.59 -3.98 -0.75
CA VAL A 128 -10.11 -2.75 -0.13
C VAL A 128 -9.32 -1.53 -0.59
N GLU A 129 -7.97 -1.56 -0.51
CA GLU A 129 -7.13 -0.45 -0.96
C GLU A 129 -7.38 -0.13 -2.44
N LYS A 130 -7.42 -1.16 -3.29
CA LYS A 130 -7.68 -1.00 -4.72
C LYS A 130 -9.06 -0.41 -4.99
N ALA A 131 -10.09 -0.86 -4.30
CA ALA A 131 -11.45 -0.36 -4.45
C ALA A 131 -11.57 1.10 -3.99
N VAL A 132 -10.96 1.44 -2.84
CA VAL A 132 -10.91 2.82 -2.33
C VAL A 132 -10.14 3.73 -3.28
N MET A 133 -8.98 3.31 -3.78
CA MET A 133 -8.21 4.11 -4.75
C MET A 133 -8.96 4.27 -6.08
N ALA A 134 -9.68 3.24 -6.52
CA ALA A 134 -10.53 3.33 -7.70
C ALA A 134 -11.66 4.35 -7.51
N GLU A 135 -12.33 4.33 -6.37
CA GLU A 135 -13.42 5.25 -6.03
C GLU A 135 -12.93 6.70 -5.88
N LEU A 136 -11.69 6.89 -5.43
CA LEU A 136 -11.03 8.20 -5.38
C LEU A 136 -10.40 8.65 -6.71
N GLY A 137 -10.44 7.80 -7.76
CA GLY A 137 -9.82 8.11 -9.05
C GLY A 137 -8.29 8.19 -9.02
N ILE A 138 -7.65 7.48 -8.10
CA ILE A 138 -6.20 7.56 -7.88
C ILE A 138 -5.48 6.45 -8.66
N GLY A 139 -4.57 6.86 -9.54
CA GLY A 139 -3.65 6.00 -10.27
C GLY A 139 -4.31 4.97 -11.19
N ASP A 140 -3.52 3.96 -11.55
CA ASP A 140 -3.85 2.84 -12.45
C ASP A 140 -5.15 2.07 -12.07
N ALA A 141 -5.62 2.18 -10.81
CA ALA A 141 -6.87 1.57 -10.34
C ALA A 141 -8.09 2.45 -10.67
N GLY A 142 -7.99 3.77 -10.47
CA GLY A 142 -8.99 4.73 -10.92
C GLY A 142 -9.11 4.77 -12.44
N GLU A 143 -7.98 4.74 -13.16
CA GLU A 143 -7.95 4.70 -14.62
C GLU A 143 -8.65 3.47 -15.21
N ARG A 144 -8.64 2.32 -14.52
CA ARG A 144 -9.30 1.09 -15.00
C ARG A 144 -10.77 0.98 -14.59
N ALA A 145 -11.18 1.66 -13.53
CA ALA A 145 -12.55 1.60 -13.02
C ALA A 145 -13.54 2.34 -13.92
N ASP A 146 -13.09 3.36 -14.66
CA ASP A 146 -13.92 4.10 -15.61
C ASP A 146 -13.17 4.42 -16.91
N LYS A 147 -13.59 3.79 -18.01
CA LYS A 147 -13.04 4.03 -19.37
C LYS A 147 -13.23 5.46 -19.85
N ALA A 148 -14.27 6.17 -19.36
CA ALA A 148 -14.49 7.57 -19.70
C ALA A 148 -13.45 8.47 -19.01
N TRP A 149 -13.12 8.21 -17.74
CA TRP A 149 -12.04 8.89 -17.03
C TRP A 149 -10.66 8.59 -17.60
N ALA A 150 -10.39 7.35 -18.03
CA ALA A 150 -9.14 6.98 -18.73
C ALA A 150 -8.89 7.80 -20.01
N SER A 151 -9.97 8.29 -20.64
CA SER A 151 -9.91 9.10 -21.87
C SER A 151 -9.95 10.61 -21.65
N THR A 152 -10.11 11.06 -20.39
CA THR A 152 -10.22 12.48 -20.06
C THR A 152 -8.90 12.97 -19.47
N SER A 153 -8.06 13.59 -20.30
CA SER A 153 -6.87 14.30 -19.80
C SER A 153 -7.30 15.61 -19.13
N VAL A 154 -7.22 15.68 -17.81
CA VAL A 154 -7.44 16.93 -17.08
C VAL A 154 -6.33 17.92 -17.46
N ARG A 155 -6.71 19.02 -18.13
CA ARG A 155 -5.76 20.05 -18.58
C ARG A 155 -5.39 21.07 -17.49
N ASP A 156 -6.07 21.06 -16.35
CA ASP A 156 -5.78 21.87 -15.17
C ASP A 156 -5.99 21.03 -13.91
N ARG A 157 -4.97 20.26 -13.52
CA ARG A 157 -4.86 19.77 -12.15
C ARG A 157 -3.55 20.29 -11.61
N VAL A 158 -3.62 21.36 -10.82
CA VAL A 158 -2.58 21.60 -9.82
C VAL A 158 -2.68 20.41 -8.88
N GLU A 159 -1.80 19.42 -9.08
CA GLU A 159 -1.67 18.29 -8.19
C GLU A 159 -1.42 18.86 -6.79
N ALA A 160 -2.40 18.70 -5.90
CA ALA A 160 -2.14 18.85 -4.48
C ALA A 160 -1.19 17.71 -4.12
N GLU A 161 0.09 18.05 -4.08
CA GLU A 161 1.18 17.17 -3.65
C GLU A 161 0.75 16.54 -2.32
N PRO A 162 0.71 15.20 -2.21
CA PRO A 162 0.34 14.56 -0.94
C PRO A 162 1.31 15.06 0.15
N PRO A 163 0.83 15.46 1.34
CA PRO A 163 1.70 15.81 2.43
C PRO A 163 2.58 14.61 2.71
N SER A 164 3.87 14.81 2.44
CA SER A 164 4.91 13.86 2.75
C SER A 164 4.76 13.48 4.22
N ARG A 165 4.62 12.18 4.50
CA ARG A 165 5.08 11.65 5.79
C ARG A 165 6.54 12.07 5.91
N ASP A 166 6.97 12.55 7.09
CA ASP A 166 8.32 13.05 7.41
C ASP A 166 9.47 12.20 6.82
N GLU A 167 9.68 12.34 5.52
CA GLU A 167 10.87 12.08 4.76
C GLU A 167 11.28 13.46 4.29
N THR A 168 12.52 13.86 4.56
CA THR A 168 13.05 15.16 4.19
C THR A 168 12.63 15.47 2.74
N PRO A 169 11.85 16.54 2.45
CA PRO A 169 11.34 16.88 1.11
C PRO A 169 12.41 16.84 0.02
N GLU A 170 13.67 16.99 0.43
CA GLU A 170 14.90 16.83 -0.32
C GLU A 170 15.07 15.44 -0.97
N LEU A 171 14.80 14.35 -0.25
CA LEU A 171 14.99 12.97 -0.76
C LEU A 171 13.99 12.62 -1.86
N GLN A 172 12.74 13.05 -1.72
CA GLN A 172 11.71 12.83 -2.74
C GLN A 172 12.01 13.62 -4.01
N ARG A 173 12.54 14.85 -3.88
CA ARG A 173 13.00 15.65 -5.02
C ARG A 173 14.19 15.03 -5.72
N VAL A 174 15.20 14.60 -4.96
CA VAL A 174 16.37 13.88 -5.50
C VAL A 174 15.92 12.65 -6.28
N LEU A 175 15.05 11.83 -5.70
CA LEU A 175 14.53 10.63 -6.36
C LEU A 175 13.77 10.96 -7.65
N ARG A 176 12.92 12.00 -7.63
CA ARG A 176 12.18 12.46 -8.81
C ARG A 176 13.12 12.89 -9.94
N VAL A 177 14.13 13.71 -9.63
CA VAL A 177 15.10 14.21 -10.62
C VAL A 177 15.94 13.07 -11.20
N VAL A 178 16.39 12.14 -10.37
CA VAL A 178 17.14 10.96 -10.82
C VAL A 178 16.27 10.08 -11.73
N LEU A 179 15.05 9.75 -11.32
CA LEU A 179 14.15 8.92 -12.14
C LEU A 179 13.78 9.60 -13.45
N GLN A 180 13.55 10.91 -13.45
CA GLN A 180 13.26 11.67 -14.66
C GLN A 180 14.46 11.64 -15.61
N HIS A 181 15.67 11.87 -15.12
CA HIS A 181 16.88 11.80 -15.94
C HIS A 181 17.07 10.41 -16.55
N LEU A 182 16.89 9.35 -15.77
CA LEU A 182 17.00 7.97 -16.26
C LEU A 182 15.95 7.62 -17.32
N LEU A 183 14.75 8.22 -17.23
CA LEU A 183 13.70 8.09 -18.25
C LEU A 183 14.09 8.86 -19.53
N ASP A 184 14.59 10.10 -19.39
CA ASP A 184 14.97 10.96 -20.50
C ASP A 184 16.18 10.39 -21.27
N ALA A 185 17.14 9.80 -20.54
CA ALA A 185 18.28 9.08 -21.11
C ALA A 185 17.90 7.72 -21.73
N GLY A 186 16.70 7.20 -21.43
CA GLY A 186 16.22 5.90 -21.90
C GLY A 186 16.82 4.68 -21.17
N ASP A 187 17.50 4.90 -20.05
CA ASP A 187 18.08 3.82 -19.22
C ASP A 187 17.02 2.93 -18.59
N ILE A 188 15.87 3.54 -18.26
CA ILE A 188 14.66 2.87 -17.83
C ILE A 188 13.46 3.33 -18.65
N ARG A 189 12.45 2.47 -18.76
CA ARG A 189 11.17 2.83 -19.37
C ARG A 189 10.13 3.20 -18.31
N VAL A 190 9.07 3.90 -18.73
CA VAL A 190 7.96 4.31 -17.85
C VAL A 190 7.28 3.10 -17.19
N ASP A 191 7.08 2.00 -17.92
CA ASP A 191 6.52 0.76 -17.37
C ASP A 191 7.44 0.12 -16.33
N GLU A 192 8.75 0.18 -16.53
CA GLU A 192 9.74 -0.32 -15.56
C GLU A 192 9.77 0.54 -14.30
N ALA A 193 9.66 1.86 -14.43
CA ALA A 193 9.53 2.78 -13.28
C ALA A 193 8.25 2.51 -12.47
N LYS A 194 7.11 2.29 -13.15
CA LYS A 194 5.85 1.89 -12.51
C LYS A 194 5.98 0.57 -11.74
N ILE A 195 6.70 -0.40 -12.29
CA ILE A 195 6.98 -1.68 -11.61
C ILE A 195 7.83 -1.44 -10.36
N LEU A 196 8.91 -0.67 -10.44
CA LEU A 196 9.76 -0.36 -9.27
C LEU A 196 8.96 0.32 -8.15
N ALA A 197 8.11 1.29 -8.49
CA ALA A 197 7.24 1.96 -7.52
C ALA A 197 6.26 0.99 -6.86
N SER A 198 5.65 0.09 -7.64
CA SER A 198 4.72 -0.93 -7.14
C SER A 198 5.41 -1.91 -6.18
N VAL A 199 6.63 -2.33 -6.53
CA VAL A 199 7.45 -3.21 -5.70
C VAL A 199 7.89 -2.52 -4.41
N ALA A 200 8.29 -1.25 -4.48
CA ALA A 200 8.67 -0.45 -3.31
C ALA A 200 7.52 -0.27 -2.33
N GLY A 201 6.33 0.09 -2.83
CA GLY A 201 5.12 0.18 -1.99
C GLY A 201 4.78 -1.15 -1.31
N LYS A 202 5.01 -2.28 -1.99
CA LYS A 202 4.76 -3.61 -1.41
C LYS A 202 5.82 -4.04 -0.40
N ALA A 203 7.08 -3.68 -0.62
CA ALA A 203 8.17 -3.91 0.33
C ALA A 203 7.96 -3.11 1.63
N ASP A 204 7.55 -1.84 1.53
CA ASP A 204 7.13 -1.01 2.67
C ASP A 204 5.97 -1.66 3.43
N TRP A 205 4.92 -2.07 2.72
CA TRP A 205 3.75 -2.68 3.33
C TRP A 205 4.06 -4.00 4.07
N LEU A 206 5.01 -4.78 3.56
CA LEU A 206 5.51 -5.99 4.22
C LEU A 206 6.57 -5.72 5.31
N ASN A 207 6.90 -4.44 5.55
CA ASN A 207 7.95 -4.01 6.46
C ASN A 207 9.28 -4.73 6.20
N LYS A 208 9.67 -4.82 4.92
CA LYS A 208 10.91 -5.50 4.54
C LYS A 208 12.12 -4.67 4.99
N PRO A 209 13.18 -5.32 5.50
CA PRO A 209 14.38 -4.62 5.92
C PRO A 209 15.08 -3.98 4.72
N MET A 210 15.62 -2.77 4.91
CA MET A 210 16.43 -2.05 3.92
C MET A 210 17.85 -2.63 3.80
N ARG A 211 17.96 -3.90 3.44
CA ARG A 211 19.24 -4.60 3.21
C ARG A 211 19.34 -5.10 1.78
N GLY A 212 20.54 -5.06 1.20
CA GLY A 212 20.79 -5.43 -0.18
C GLY A 212 19.93 -4.59 -1.12
N ARG A 213 19.08 -5.22 -1.94
CA ARG A 213 18.11 -4.55 -2.82
C ARG A 213 16.86 -4.04 -2.07
N ALA A 214 17.03 -3.55 -0.84
CA ALA A 214 15.98 -3.01 0.04
C ALA A 214 14.70 -3.86 0.16
N GLY A 215 14.81 -5.19 0.08
CA GLY A 215 13.66 -6.09 0.09
C GLY A 215 12.80 -6.08 -1.19
N LEU A 216 13.10 -5.25 -2.18
CA LEU A 216 12.36 -5.11 -3.44
C LEU A 216 12.31 -6.40 -4.25
N THR A 217 13.32 -7.24 -4.15
CA THR A 217 13.38 -8.54 -4.84
C THR A 217 13.00 -9.71 -3.94
N SER A 218 12.43 -9.47 -2.76
CA SER A 218 12.02 -10.52 -1.83
C SER A 218 10.94 -11.42 -2.47
N PRO A 219 10.98 -12.76 -2.26
CA PRO A 219 9.96 -13.67 -2.80
C PRO A 219 8.54 -13.20 -2.44
N ASP A 220 8.29 -12.92 -1.17
CA ASP A 220 6.96 -12.54 -0.68
C ASP A 220 6.45 -11.22 -1.27
N VAL A 221 7.35 -10.26 -1.56
CA VAL A 221 6.97 -8.99 -2.21
C VAL A 221 6.47 -9.26 -3.62
N LEU A 222 7.19 -10.13 -4.34
CA LEU A 222 6.92 -10.44 -5.74
C LEU A 222 5.74 -11.39 -5.91
N GLU A 223 5.58 -12.36 -5.03
CA GLU A 223 4.41 -13.24 -4.99
C GLU A 223 3.13 -12.45 -4.76
N VAL A 224 3.15 -11.42 -3.91
CA VAL A 224 1.97 -10.57 -3.73
C VAL A 224 1.72 -9.68 -4.94
N LEU A 225 2.77 -9.18 -5.60
CA LEU A 225 2.65 -8.38 -6.82
C LEU A 225 2.09 -9.22 -7.99
N THR A 226 2.55 -10.46 -8.14
CA THR A 226 2.14 -11.38 -9.22
C THR A 226 1.04 -12.36 -8.79
N TRP A 227 0.33 -12.10 -7.69
CA TRP A 227 -0.72 -12.98 -7.18
C TRP A 227 -1.77 -13.44 -8.23
N PRO A 228 -2.19 -12.61 -9.20
CA PRO A 228 -3.10 -13.07 -10.26
C PRO A 228 -2.49 -14.13 -11.19
N GLU A 229 -1.16 -14.19 -11.27
CA GLU A 229 -0.39 -15.11 -12.11
C GLU A 229 0.88 -15.59 -11.37
N PRO A 230 0.74 -16.50 -10.38
CA PRO A 230 1.83 -16.85 -9.46
C PRO A 230 3.08 -17.43 -10.14
N THR A 231 2.92 -18.03 -11.32
CA THR A 231 4.01 -18.54 -12.16
C THR A 231 4.97 -17.45 -12.64
N ARG A 232 4.55 -16.17 -12.61
CA ARG A 232 5.38 -15.02 -12.99
C ARG A 232 6.27 -14.48 -11.88
N ALA A 233 6.12 -14.89 -10.62
CA ALA A 233 6.90 -14.32 -9.52
C ALA A 233 8.42 -14.41 -9.75
N ARG A 234 8.89 -15.56 -10.28
CA ARG A 234 10.31 -15.77 -10.62
C ARG A 234 10.77 -14.89 -11.79
N THR A 235 9.94 -14.76 -12.81
CA THR A 235 10.23 -13.92 -13.98
C THR A 235 10.27 -12.45 -13.60
N MET A 236 9.26 -11.98 -12.85
CA MET A 236 9.20 -10.63 -12.31
C MET A 236 10.41 -10.34 -11.41
N ARG A 237 10.89 -11.30 -10.62
CA ARG A 237 12.07 -11.12 -9.77
C ARG A 237 13.32 -10.86 -10.59
N ARG A 238 13.45 -11.61 -11.70
CA ARG A 238 14.57 -11.44 -12.63
C ARG A 238 14.47 -10.10 -13.36
N GLU A 239 13.27 -9.70 -13.78
CA GLU A 239 13.03 -8.41 -14.45
C GLU A 239 13.31 -7.23 -13.52
N VAL A 240 12.69 -7.18 -12.34
CA VAL A 240 12.95 -6.16 -11.32
C VAL A 240 14.45 -6.11 -10.98
N GLY A 241 15.09 -7.28 -10.88
CA GLY A 241 16.52 -7.35 -10.64
C GLY A 241 17.35 -6.69 -11.74
N LYS A 242 17.04 -6.96 -13.01
CA LYS A 242 17.72 -6.33 -14.15
C LYS A 242 17.50 -4.83 -14.23
N VAL A 243 16.28 -4.36 -13.93
CA VAL A 243 15.99 -2.92 -13.89
C VAL A 243 16.82 -2.26 -12.79
N LEU A 244 16.83 -2.83 -11.58
CA LEU A 244 17.65 -2.33 -10.47
C LEU A 244 19.15 -2.31 -10.81
N ASP A 245 19.66 -3.35 -11.46
CA ASP A 245 21.07 -3.39 -11.88
C ASP A 245 21.39 -2.29 -12.91
N ARG A 246 20.48 -2.03 -13.86
CA ARG A 246 20.63 -0.91 -14.80
C ARG A 246 20.58 0.44 -14.11
N VAL A 247 19.64 0.64 -13.19
CA VAL A 247 19.55 1.87 -12.38
C VAL A 247 20.83 2.07 -11.59
N VAL A 248 21.39 1.03 -10.97
CA VAL A 248 22.66 1.14 -10.23
C VAL A 248 23.81 1.55 -11.14
N VAL A 249 23.92 0.97 -12.33
CA VAL A 249 24.97 1.32 -13.30
C VAL A 249 24.80 2.75 -13.79
N ALA A 250 23.60 3.13 -14.22
CA ALA A 250 23.33 4.48 -14.71
C ALA A 250 23.50 5.53 -13.60
N ALA A 251 23.10 5.20 -12.37
CA ALA A 251 23.24 6.06 -11.20
C ALA A 251 24.67 6.18 -10.66
N ALA A 252 25.61 5.34 -11.10
CA ALA A 252 26.98 5.36 -10.58
C ALA A 252 27.74 6.64 -10.96
N ASP A 253 27.49 7.14 -12.17
CA ASP A 253 28.18 8.31 -12.74
C ASP A 253 27.28 9.57 -12.79
N LEU A 254 26.12 9.49 -12.14
CA LEU A 254 25.10 10.53 -12.15
C LEU A 254 25.52 11.69 -11.23
N ASP A 255 25.77 12.86 -11.81
CA ASP A 255 25.91 14.11 -11.04
C ASP A 255 24.54 14.61 -10.59
N VAL A 256 24.03 14.00 -9.52
CA VAL A 256 22.74 14.33 -8.91
C VAL A 256 22.68 15.81 -8.51
N LEU A 257 23.80 16.41 -8.12
CA LEU A 257 23.86 17.79 -7.68
C LEU A 257 23.76 18.76 -8.86
N GLY A 258 24.45 18.46 -9.98
CA GLY A 258 24.29 19.19 -11.24
C GLY A 258 22.89 19.09 -11.81
N LEU A 259 22.23 17.92 -11.71
CA LEU A 259 20.84 17.76 -12.16
C LEU A 259 19.84 18.56 -11.33
N LEU A 260 20.02 18.61 -10.01
CA LEU A 260 19.21 19.45 -9.14
C LEU A 260 19.37 20.94 -9.46
N HIS A 261 20.59 21.36 -9.81
CA HIS A 261 20.86 22.73 -10.27
C HIS A 261 20.12 23.03 -11.59
N ASN A 262 20.28 22.18 -12.60
CA ASN A 262 19.69 22.40 -13.92
C ASN A 262 18.16 22.39 -13.93
N THR A 263 17.54 21.60 -13.05
CA THR A 263 16.06 21.52 -12.94
C THR A 263 15.45 22.69 -12.18
N THR A 264 16.25 23.42 -11.40
CA THR A 264 15.78 24.56 -10.59
C THR A 264 16.34 25.90 -11.07
N TRP A 265 17.27 25.88 -12.02
CA TRP A 265 17.80 27.07 -12.68
C TRP A 265 16.73 27.71 -13.57
N ASN A 266 16.37 28.96 -13.26
CA ASN A 266 15.49 29.75 -14.11
C ASN A 266 16.34 30.67 -15.00
N PRO A 267 16.40 30.41 -16.33
CA PRO A 267 17.24 31.17 -17.24
C PRO A 267 16.78 32.62 -17.44
N ASP A 268 15.50 32.92 -17.21
CA ASP A 268 14.93 34.26 -17.43
C ASP A 268 15.30 35.26 -16.32
N VAL A 269 15.54 34.77 -15.11
CA VAL A 269 15.98 35.57 -13.96
C VAL A 269 17.46 35.39 -13.64
N GLY A 270 18.13 34.38 -14.21
CA GLY A 270 19.54 34.10 -13.95
C GLY A 270 19.82 33.67 -12.50
N VAL A 271 18.83 33.08 -11.83
CA VAL A 271 18.92 32.65 -10.43
C VAL A 271 18.46 31.20 -10.29
N CYS A 272 19.18 30.45 -9.47
CA CYS A 272 18.79 29.11 -9.03
C CYS A 272 17.59 29.20 -8.08
N GLY A 273 16.52 28.42 -8.33
CA GLY A 273 15.31 28.40 -7.50
C GLY A 273 15.49 27.83 -6.09
N VAL A 274 16.64 27.21 -5.80
CA VAL A 274 17.00 26.67 -4.47
C VAL A 274 18.50 26.88 -4.18
N PRO A 275 18.95 28.13 -3.99
CA PRO A 275 20.37 28.43 -3.81
C PRO A 275 20.94 27.80 -2.52
N ALA A 276 20.12 27.65 -1.48
CA ALA A 276 20.52 27.05 -0.20
C ALA A 276 20.85 25.55 -0.23
N LEU A 277 20.53 24.86 -1.33
CA LEU A 277 20.78 23.42 -1.51
C LEU A 277 21.70 23.12 -2.70
N CYS A 278 21.97 24.12 -3.54
CA CYS A 278 22.83 23.96 -4.70
C CYS A 278 24.30 24.14 -4.30
N PRO A 279 25.16 23.12 -4.43
CA PRO A 279 26.57 23.23 -4.05
C PRO A 279 27.34 24.26 -4.85
N GLU A 280 26.92 24.62 -6.07
CA GLU A 280 27.53 25.70 -6.86
C GLU A 280 27.13 27.08 -6.34
N CYS A 281 25.85 27.27 -6.00
CA CYS A 281 25.39 28.52 -5.34
C CYS A 281 26.01 28.66 -3.95
N ILE A 282 26.06 27.59 -3.17
CA ILE A 282 26.72 27.55 -1.86
C ILE A 282 28.22 27.85 -2.02
N ARG A 283 28.92 27.23 -2.98
CA ARG A 283 30.33 27.52 -3.25
C ARG A 283 30.56 28.97 -3.68
N ALA A 284 29.67 29.53 -4.50
CA ALA A 284 29.76 30.93 -4.92
C ALA A 284 29.53 31.91 -3.75
N GLU A 285 28.65 31.57 -2.82
CA GLU A 285 28.35 32.36 -1.62
C GLU A 285 29.51 32.38 -0.61
N PHE A 286 30.30 31.30 -0.54
CA PHE A 286 31.51 31.21 0.29
C PHE A 286 32.80 31.66 -0.41
N ALA A 287 32.76 31.95 -1.71
CA ALA A 287 33.90 32.43 -2.51
C ALA A 287 33.89 33.95 -2.76
N ALA A 288 32.82 34.64 -2.35
CA ALA A 288 32.67 36.09 -2.36
C ALA A 288 33.02 36.70 -1.00
#